data_AF-A0A958Y0C9-F1
#
_entry.id   AF-A0A958Y0C9-F1
#
_cell.length_a   1.000
_cell.length_b   1.000
_cell.length_c   1.000
_cell.angle_alpha   90.00
_cell.angle_beta   90.00
_cell.angle_gamma   90.00
#
_symmetry.space_group_name_H-M   'P 1'
#
loop_
_entity.id
_entity.type
_entity.pdbx_description
1 polymer ?
#
loop_
_entity_poly.entity_id
_entity_poly.type
_entity_poly.pdbx_seq_one_letter_code
_entity_poly.pdbx_strand_id
1 'polypeptide(L)' 'MLSGEVAHRCREPIKEVCKANKVGILTGHLSKDHVHIFVSVPPYLRVRN' A
#
# COMPACT_ATOMS: atom_id res chain seq x y z
N MET A 1 -7.17 8.56 -12.90
CA MET A 1 -6.02 7.72 -13.30
C MET A 1 -4.94 7.88 -12.26
N LEU A 2 -4.40 6.79 -11.74
CA LEU A 2 -3.28 6.78 -10.81
C LEU A 2 -1.99 6.99 -11.62
N SER A 3 -1.76 8.23 -12.04
CA SER A 3 -0.64 8.58 -12.94
C SER A 3 -0.05 9.93 -12.58
N GLY A 4 1.19 10.18 -13.01
CA GLY A 4 1.89 11.43 -12.74
C GLY A 4 1.94 11.76 -11.25
N GLU A 5 1.62 13.00 -10.91
CA GLU A 5 1.65 13.50 -9.53
C GLU A 5 0.71 12.73 -8.59
N VAL A 6 -0.44 12.25 -9.10
CA VAL A 6 -1.38 11.46 -8.30
C VAL A 6 -0.73 10.15 -7.84
N ALA A 7 -0.07 9.42 -8.76
CA ALA A 7 0.65 8.20 -8.42
C ALA A 7 1.80 8.47 -7.45
N HIS A 8 2.51 9.59 -7.61
CA HIS A 8 3.58 9.98 -6.70
C HIS A 8 3.04 10.19 -5.28
N ARG A 9 2.00 11.01 -5.14
CA ARG A 9 1.38 11.35 -3.85
C ARG A 9 0.69 10.19 -3.16
N CYS A 10 0.19 9.19 -3.90
CA CYS A 10 -0.41 7.99 -3.30
C CYS A 10 0.56 7.18 -2.45
N ARG A 11 1.88 7.29 -2.65
CA ARG A 11 2.88 6.47 -1.94
C ARG A 11 2.96 6.80 -0.45
N GLU A 12 2.86 8.07 -0.09
CA GLU A 12 2.95 8.54 1.30
C GLU A 12 1.85 7.94 2.18
N PRO A 13 0.54 8.12 1.89
CA PRO A 13 -0.52 7.59 2.74
C PRO A 13 -0.53 6.06 2.79
N ILE A 14 -0.15 5.37 1.70
CA ILE A 14 0.01 3.90 1.71
C ILE A 14 1.06 3.49 2.76
N LYS A 15 2.22 4.15 2.77
CA LYS A 15 3.28 3.86 3.76
C LYS A 15 2.83 4.20 5.17
N GLU A 16 2.15 5.32 5.37
CA GLU A 16 1.65 5.73 6.69
C GLU A 16 0.65 4.73 7.26
N VAL A 17 -0.32 4.28 6.46
CA VAL A 17 -1.30 3.27 6.87
C VAL A 17 -0.62 1.94 7.18
N CYS A 18 0.30 1.48 6.34
CA CYS A 18 1.06 0.26 6.61
C CYS A 18 1.87 0.37 7.92
N LYS A 19 2.58 1.49 8.13
CA LYS A 19 3.35 1.76 9.34
C LYS A 19 2.46 1.78 10.60
N ALA A 20 1.33 2.46 10.54
CA ALA A 20 0.37 2.54 11.64
C ALA A 20 -0.16 1.15 12.05
N ASN A 21 -0.31 0.25 11.07
CA ASN A 21 -0.79 -1.12 11.30
C ASN A 21 0.34 -2.14 11.53
N LYS A 22 1.60 -1.69 11.64
CA LYS A 22 2.79 -2.56 11.75
C LYS A 22 2.89 -3.58 10.60
N VAL A 23 2.41 -3.20 9.42
CA VAL A 23 2.50 -3.95 8.18
C VAL A 23 3.76 -3.52 7.44
N GLY A 24 4.62 -4.49 7.09
CA GLY A 24 5.81 -4.24 6.29
C GLY A 24 5.50 -4.32 4.79
N ILE A 25 5.89 -3.33 4.00
CA ILE A 25 5.79 -3.39 2.54
C ILE A 25 7.06 -4.05 1.99
N LEU A 26 6.90 -5.16 1.27
CA LEU A 26 8.00 -5.89 0.64
C LEU A 26 8.25 -5.38 -0.78
N THR A 27 7.18 -5.27 -1.57
CA THR A 27 7.21 -4.69 -2.93
C THR A 27 5.87 -4.00 -3.23
N GLY A 28 5.84 -3.11 -4.23
CA GLY A 28 4.60 -2.48 -4.66
C GLY A 28 4.69 -1.87 -6.06
N HIS A 29 3.56 -1.85 -6.76
CA HIS A 29 3.42 -1.30 -8.10
C HIS A 29 2.13 -0.47 -8.21
N LEU A 30 2.23 0.72 -8.80
CA LEU A 30 1.10 1.59 -9.10
C LEU A 30 0.85 1.53 -10.61
N SER A 31 -0.24 0.87 -10.98
CA SER A 31 -0.76 0.87 -12.35
C SER A 31 -1.67 2.07 -12.55
N LYS A 32 -2.10 2.31 -13.79
CA LYS A 32 -2.94 3.46 -14.16
C LYS A 32 -4.32 3.46 -13.47
N ASP A 33 -4.79 2.30 -13.05
CA ASP A 33 -6.13 2.03 -12.54
C ASP A 33 -6.15 1.20 -11.25
N HIS A 34 -5.03 0.61 -10.83
CA HIS A 34 -4.96 -0.22 -9.62
C HIS A 34 -3.59 -0.15 -8.94
N VAL A 35 -3.53 -0.68 -7.71
CA VAL A 35 -2.31 -0.77 -6.91
C VAL A 35 -2.08 -2.23 -6.53
N HIS A 36 -0.91 -2.77 -6.87
CA HIS A 36 -0.43 -4.03 -6.31
C HIS A 36 0.50 -3.72 -5.15
N ILE A 37 0.29 -4.38 -4.01
CA ILE A 37 1.20 -4.29 -2.87
C ILE A 37 1.41 -5.69 -2.31
N PHE A 38 2.67 -6.04 -2.08
CA PHE A 38 3.06 -7.27 -1.41
C PHE A 38 3.57 -6.93 -0.02
N VAL A 39 2.92 -7.47 1.01
CA VAL A 39 3.10 -7.05 2.39
C VAL A 39 3.30 -8.24 3.33
N SER A 40 4.10 -8.00 4.36
CA SER A 40 4.18 -8.84 5.56
C SER A 40 3.23 -8.26 6.61
N VAL A 41 2.28 -9.07 7.07
CA VAL A 41 1.18 -8.66 7.95
C VAL A 41 1.34 -9.35 9.30
N PRO A 42 1.20 -8.64 10.43
CA PRO A 42 1.24 -9.28 11.74
C PRO A 42 0.07 -10.26 11.91
N PRO A 43 0.26 -11.41 12.60
CA PRO A 43 -0.71 -12.50 12.63
C PRO A 43 -2.03 -12.14 13.34
N TYR A 44 -2.04 -11.10 14.18
CA TYR A 44 -3.24 -10.61 14.85
C TYR A 44 -4.06 -9.63 14.01
N LEU A 45 -3.55 -9.16 12.86
CA LEU A 45 -4.28 -8.26 11.97
C LEU A 45 -5.08 -9.08 10.95
N ARG A 46 -6.42 -9.01 11.07
CA ARG A 46 -7.34 -9.73 10.18
C ARG A 46 -7.48 -8.99 8.84
N VAL A 47 -7.31 -9.72 7.73
CA VAL A 47 -7.77 -9.28 6.41
C VAL A 47 -9.25 -9.64 6.26
N ARG A 48 -10.06 -8.67 5.83
CA ARG A 48 -11.49 -8.86 5.54
C ARG A 48 -11.70 -8.84 4.03
N ASN A 49 -12.67 -9.63 3.58
CA ASN A 49 -13.19 -9.60 2.21
C ASN A 49 -14.37 -8.64 2.12
#